data_AF-A0A932HKE5-F1
#
_entry.id   AF-A0A932HKE5-F1
#
_cell.length_a   1.000
_cell.length_b   1.000
_cell.length_c   1.000
_cell.angle_alpha   90.00
_cell.angle_beta   90.00
_cell.angle_gamma   90.00
#
_symmetry.space_group_name_H-M   'P 1'
#
loop_
_entity.id
_entity.type
_entity.pdbx_description
1 polymer ?
#
loop_
_entity_poly.entity_id
_entity_poly.type
_entity_poly.pdbx_seq_one_letter_code
_entity_poly.pdbx_strand_id
1 'polypeptide(L)' 'MEIPISKNELRAIPHDFALVGLDLKTPKPIQPGESATLRFTPSRSGEFAYTCTLHPGLMDGRLIVRP' A
#
# COMPACT_ATOMS: atom_id res chain seq x y z
N MET A 1 -13.41 1.38 -3.22
CA MET A 1 -12.38 2.43 -3.28
C MET A 1 -11.19 1.91 -4.08
N GLU A 2 -10.57 2.77 -4.88
CA GLU A 2 -9.28 2.46 -5.53
C GLU A 2 -8.17 3.16 -4.77
N ILE A 3 -7.05 2.45 -4.56
CA ILE A 3 -5.84 2.98 -3.94
C ILE A 3 -4.75 2.92 -5.03
N PRO A 4 -4.54 4.01 -5.78
CA PRO A 4 -3.45 4.09 -6.74
C PRO A 4 -2.13 4.27 -5.98
N ILE A 5 -1.13 3.50 -6.37
CA ILE A 5 0.21 3.52 -5.79
C ILE A 5 1.19 3.75 -6.94
N SER A 6 2.00 4.80 -6.83
CA SER A 6 3.04 5.10 -7.81
C SER A 6 4.38 5.17 -7.11
N LYS A 7 5.41 4.62 -7.75
CA LYS A 7 6.78 4.69 -7.25
C LYS A 7 7.55 5.73 -8.05
N ASN A 8 7.76 6.90 -7.44
CA ASN A 8 8.37 8.07 -8.07
C ASN A 8 9.85 8.30 -7.67
N GLU A 9 10.37 7.52 -6.72
CA GLU A 9 11.77 7.67 -6.29
C GLU A 9 12.73 7.33 -7.44
N LEU A 10 13.83 8.08 -7.55
CA LEU A 10 14.82 7.88 -8.61
C LEU A 10 15.70 6.64 -8.39
N ARG A 11 15.85 6.19 -7.14
CA ARG A 11 16.70 5.04 -6.79
C ARG A 11 16.02 3.74 -7.19
N ALA A 12 16.79 2.75 -7.64
CA ALA A 12 16.28 1.46 -8.09
C ALA A 12 15.85 0.51 -6.95
N ILE A 13 15.17 1.03 -5.93
CA ILE A 13 14.67 0.26 -4.79
C ILE A 13 13.20 -0.10 -5.08
N PRO A 14 12.85 -1.40 -5.18
CA PRO A 14 11.48 -1.83 -5.38
C PRO A 14 10.68 -1.67 -4.09
N HIS A 15 9.40 -1.32 -4.20
CA HIS A 15 8.51 -1.16 -3.05
C HIS A 15 7.24 -1.98 -3.23
N ASP A 16 6.54 -2.26 -2.15
CA ASP A 16 5.19 -2.82 -2.20
C ASP A 16 4.26 -2.06 -1.26
N PHE A 17 2.99 -2.44 -1.28
CA PHE A 17 1.99 -1.89 -0.37
C PHE A 17 1.12 -3.02 0.13
N ALA A 18 0.91 -3.08 1.45
CA ALA A 18 -0.04 -3.97 2.09
C ALA A 18 -0.89 -3.19 3.11
N LEU A 19 -2.19 -3.49 3.18
CA LEU A 19 -3.01 -3.15 4.34
C LEU A 19 -2.79 -4.21 5.41
N VAL A 20 -2.28 -3.79 6.57
CA VAL A 20 -1.94 -4.69 7.68
C VAL A 20 -3.21 -5.34 8.23
N GLY A 21 -3.16 -6.66 8.43
CA GLY A 21 -4.28 -7.45 8.95
C GLY A 21 -5.40 -7.69 7.94
N LEU A 22 -5.20 -7.29 6.68
CA LEU A 22 -6.10 -7.59 5.57
C LEU A 22 -5.34 -8.36 4.49
N ASP A 23 -6.05 -9.22 3.75
CA ASP A 23 -5.50 -9.90 2.58
C ASP A 23 -5.52 -8.97 1.34
N LEU A 24 -4.92 -7.78 1.49
CA LEU A 24 -4.83 -6.78 0.43
C LEU A 24 -3.40 -6.28 0.32
N LYS A 25 -2.70 -6.75 -0.72
CA LYS A 25 -1.31 -6.42 -1.03
C LYS A 25 -1.10 -6.32 -2.53
N THR A 26 -0.14 -5.51 -2.98
CA THR A 26 0.31 -5.51 -4.37
C THR A 26 0.84 -6.90 -4.77
N PRO A 27 0.42 -7.47 -5.91
CA PRO A 27 0.72 -8.87 -6.26
C PRO A 27 2.21 -9.11 -6.55
N LYS A 28 2.94 -8.05 -6.90
CA LYS A 28 4.39 -8.03 -7.09
C LYS A 28 4.96 -6.72 -6.54
N PRO A 29 6.26 -6.65 -6.22
CA PRO A 29 6.94 -5.39 -5.98
C PRO A 29 6.80 -4.45 -7.18
N ILE A 30 6.53 -3.18 -6.90
CA ILE A 30 6.46 -2.06 -7.84
C ILE A 30 7.87 -1.59 -8.14
N GLN A 31 8.26 -1.68 -9.41
CA GLN A 31 9.58 -1.25 -9.87
C GLN A 31 9.66 0.28 -10.07
N PRO A 32 10.87 0.86 -10.20
CA PRO A 32 11.05 2.25 -10.63
C PRO A 32 10.24 2.61 -11.87
N GLY A 33 9.40 3.64 -11.76
CA GLY A 33 8.54 4.11 -12.85
C GLY A 33 7.26 3.31 -13.06
N GLU A 34 7.07 2.20 -12.34
CA GLU A 34 5.81 1.46 -12.35
C GLU A 34 4.78 2.06 -11.39
N SER A 35 3.52 1.69 -11.61
CA SER A 35 2.41 1.98 -10.71
C SER A 35 1.53 0.74 -10.58
N ALA A 36 0.82 0.64 -9.47
CA ALA A 36 -0.15 -0.41 -9.20
C ALA A 36 -1.43 0.20 -8.64
N THR A 37 -2.57 -0.45 -8.85
CA THR A 37 -3.84 -0.07 -8.24
C THR A 37 -4.38 -1.24 -7.45
N LEU A 38 -4.65 -1.00 -6.16
CA LEU A 38 -5.38 -1.95 -5.33
C LEU A 38 -6.84 -1.52 -5.22
N ARG A 39 -7.74 -2.50 -5.31
CA ARG A 39 -9.17 -2.30 -5.08
C ARG A 39 -9.51 -2.73 -3.67
N PHE A 40 -10.02 -1.80 -2.87
CA PHE A 40 -10.38 -2.02 -1.48
C PHE A 40 -11.84 -1.65 -1.25
N THR A 41 -12.58 -2.56 -0.62
CA THR A 41 -13.92 -2.29 -0.10
C THR A 41 -13.87 -2.50 1.40
N PRO A 42 -13.85 -1.42 2.22
CA PRO A 42 -13.85 -1.57 3.66
C PRO A 42 -15.16 -2.19 4.14
N SER A 43 -15.07 -3.23 4.96
CA SER A 43 -16.24 -3.85 5.61
C SER A 43 -16.72 -3.08 6.83
N ARG A 44 -15.91 -2.15 7.34
CA ARG A 44 -16.22 -1.29 8.48
C ARG A 44 -15.49 0.04 8.39
N SER A 45 -16.05 1.06 9.03
CA SER A 45 -15.31 2.27 9.38
C SER A 45 -14.23 1.95 10.43
N GLY A 46 -13.21 2.78 10.50
CA GLY A 46 -12.08 2.61 11.41
C GLY A 46 -10.74 2.92 10.77
N GLU A 47 -9.69 2.59 11.49
CA GLU A 47 -8.30 2.79 11.06
C GLU A 47 -7.68 1.46 10.62
N PHE A 48 -6.99 1.49 9.48
CA PHE A 48 -6.21 0.38 8.94
C PHE A 48 -4.78 0.85 8.74
N ALA A 49 -3.80 0.15 9.30
CA ALA A 49 -2.41 0.45 9.02
C ALA A 49 -2.05 -0.04 7.60
N TYR A 50 -1.17 0.69 6.92
CA TYR A 50 -0.52 0.22 5.70
C TYR A 50 0.99 0.25 5.86
N THR A 51 1.69 -0.61 5.13
CA THR A 51 3.15 -0.68 5.16
C THR A 51 3.73 -1.16 3.84
N CYS A 52 4.97 -0.76 3.56
CA CYS A 52 5.88 -1.54 2.71
C CYS A 52 6.38 -2.73 3.52
N THR A 53 6.30 -3.93 2.97
CA THR A 53 6.77 -5.17 3.61
C THR A 53 8.22 -5.50 3.25
N LEU A 54 8.75 -4.90 2.18
CA LEU A 54 10.14 -5.09 1.77
C LEU A 54 11.13 -4.35 2.67
N HIS A 55 10.69 -3.25 3.29
CA HIS A 55 11.49 -2.42 4.20
C HIS A 55 10.72 -2.14 5.50
N PRO A 56 10.58 -3.14 6.38
CA PRO A 56 9.75 -3.01 7.58
C PRO A 56 10.17 -1.82 8.45
N GLY A 57 9.19 -1.01 8.86
CA GLY A 57 9.39 0.15 9.74
C GLY A 57 9.98 1.39 9.09
N LEU A 58 10.20 1.39 7.77
CA LEU A 58 10.66 2.59 7.05
C LEU A 58 9.55 3.29 6.27
N MET A 59 8.46 2.59 5.97
CA MET A 59 7.35 3.10 5.17
C MET A 59 6.03 2.54 5.68
N ASP A 60 5.43 3.23 6.63
CA ASP A 60 4.14 2.89 7.22
C ASP A 60 3.24 4.11 7.33
N GLY A 61 1.95 3.85 7.50
CA GLY A 61 0.95 4.90 7.68
C GLY A 61 -0.42 4.35 8.00
N ARG A 62 -1.42 5.24 8.00
CA ARG A 62 -2.80 4.94 8.40
C ARG A 62 -3.79 5.32 7.30
N LEU A 63 -4.67 4.38 6.96
CA LEU A 63 -5.87 4.60 6.16
C LEU A 63 -7.06 4.73 7.12
N ILE A 64 -7.71 5.89 7.14
CA ILE A 64 -8.88 6.13 7.99
C ILE A 64 -10.14 6.08 7.12
N VAL A 65 -11.02 5.12 7.42
CA VAL A 65 -12.34 5.00 6.81
C VAL A 65 -13.37 5.60 7.75
N ARG A 66 -13.99 6.70 7.32
CA ARG A 66 -15.06 7.37 8.06
C ARG A 66 -16.43 6.75 7.70
N PRO A 67 -17.45 6.89 8.57
CA PRO A 67 -18.83 6.57 8.25
C PRO A 67 -19.33 7.30 6.99
#